data_AF-A0A8T7B2X1-F1
#
_entry.id   AF-A0A8T7B2X1-F1
#
_cell.length_a   1.000
_cell.length_b   1.000
_cell.length_c   1.000
_cell.angle_alpha   90.00
_cell.angle_beta   90.00
_cell.angle_gamma   90.00
#
_symmetry.space_group_name_H-M   'P 1'
#
loop_
_entity.id
_entity.type
_entity.pdbx_description
1 polymer ?
#
loop_
_entity_poly.entity_id
_entity_poly.type
_entity_poly.pdbx_seq_one_letter_code
_entity_poly.pdbx_strand_id
1 'polypeptide(L)'
;TKSMVIDPDNTDTHSAGSFFLNPIVTREQLAKLEKIAKNYTDRPIRQFPVSQTKDNEQPGDLIKIPSGYLIEEAVCKPGLKRGNVGISTRHCLALVNRGGGNAEEILDLARWIVRQVKDVWGVTLQTEPQLVGFDQSAEQLLG
;
A
#
# COMPACT_ATOMS: atom_id res chain seq x y z
N THR A 1 19.67 4.80 -3.26
CA THR A 1 19.51 3.33 -3.14
C THR A 1 18.03 2.99 -2.94
N LYS A 2 17.51 1.91 -3.54
CA LYS A 2 16.10 1.50 -3.29
C LYS A 2 16.00 1.03 -1.83
N SER A 3 14.96 1.42 -1.08
CA SER A 3 14.71 0.93 0.30
C SER A 3 14.50 -0.59 0.41
N MET A 4 14.36 -1.25 -0.74
CA MET A 4 14.13 -2.68 -0.89
C MET A 4 15.41 -3.52 -0.94
N VAL A 5 16.59 -2.90 -0.78
CA VAL A 5 17.88 -3.59 -0.73
C VAL A 5 18.31 -3.63 0.73
N ILE A 6 18.64 -4.81 1.24
CA ILE A 6 19.01 -5.02 2.66
C ILE A 6 20.26 -4.22 3.00
N ASP A 7 20.19 -3.44 4.08
CA ASP A 7 21.30 -2.67 4.66
C ASP A 7 21.10 -2.62 6.19
N PRO A 8 21.87 -3.38 6.98
CA PRO A 8 21.65 -3.55 8.41
C PRO A 8 21.82 -2.26 9.24
N ASP A 9 22.55 -1.28 8.71
CA ASP A 9 22.74 0.02 9.37
C ASP A 9 21.62 1.02 9.02
N ASN A 10 20.67 0.60 8.17
CA ASN A 10 19.59 1.43 7.68
C ASN A 10 18.23 0.80 7.96
N THR A 11 17.56 1.36 8.98
CA THR A 11 16.21 0.93 9.39
C THR A 11 15.14 1.05 8.29
N ASP A 12 15.36 1.84 7.22
CA ASP A 12 14.44 1.84 6.07
C ASP A 12 14.42 0.51 5.30
N THR A 13 15.38 -0.39 5.54
CA THR A 13 15.46 -1.71 4.91
C THR A 13 14.88 -2.82 5.79
N HIS A 14 14.55 -2.53 7.05
CA HIS A 14 13.84 -3.43 7.97
C HIS A 14 12.35 -3.50 7.62
N SER A 15 12.06 -3.99 6.42
CA SER A 15 10.71 -4.14 5.87
C SER A 15 10.54 -5.53 5.26
N ALA A 16 9.29 -5.90 4.99
CA ALA A 16 8.97 -7.05 4.14
C ALA A 16 8.86 -6.66 2.64
N GLY A 17 9.49 -5.55 2.24
CA GLY A 17 9.31 -4.97 0.92
C GLY A 17 8.03 -4.16 0.79
N SER A 18 7.36 -4.24 -0.37
CA SER A 18 6.03 -3.66 -0.54
C SER A 18 5.06 -4.41 0.37
N PHE A 19 4.40 -3.67 1.27
CA PHE A 19 3.45 -4.27 2.20
C PHE A 19 2.08 -4.51 1.55
N PHE A 20 1.73 -3.70 0.55
CA PHE A 20 0.44 -3.78 -0.13
C PHE A 20 0.63 -4.04 -1.63
N LEU A 21 -0.22 -4.93 -2.16
CA LEU A 21 -0.38 -5.13 -3.59
C LEU A 21 -0.95 -3.87 -4.24
N ASN A 22 -0.64 -3.68 -5.53
CA ASN A 22 -1.26 -2.63 -6.33
C ASN A 22 -2.65 -3.09 -6.80
N PRO A 23 -3.74 -2.38 -6.50
CA PRO A 23 -5.07 -2.74 -6.97
C PRO A 23 -5.13 -2.68 -8.50
N ILE A 24 -5.85 -3.65 -9.07
CA ILE A 24 -6.21 -3.70 -10.48
C ILE A 24 -7.68 -3.34 -10.58
N VAL A 25 -7.99 -2.36 -11.41
CA VAL A 25 -9.33 -1.78 -11.56
C VAL A 25 -9.75 -1.74 -13.01
N THR A 26 -11.07 -1.74 -13.24
CA THR A 26 -11.65 -1.50 -14.57
C THR A 26 -11.63 -0.01 -14.92
N ARG A 27 -11.88 0.32 -16.19
CA ARG A 27 -12.08 1.70 -16.66
C ARG A 27 -13.19 2.44 -15.90
N GLU A 28 -14.28 1.74 -15.57
CA GLU A 28 -15.39 2.33 -14.83
C GLU A 28 -14.98 2.69 -13.39
N GLN A 29 -14.25 1.78 -12.73
CA GLN A 29 -13.70 2.03 -11.39
C GLN A 29 -12.68 3.16 -11.41
N LEU A 30 -11.80 3.22 -12.41
CA LEU A 30 -10.88 4.34 -12.60
C LEU A 30 -11.63 5.67 -12.71
N ALA A 31 -12.70 5.75 -13.53
CA ALA A 31 -13.47 6.97 -13.69
C ALA A 31 -14.13 7.43 -12.36
N LYS A 32 -14.49 6.50 -11.47
CA LYS A 32 -14.95 6.83 -10.11
C LYS A 32 -13.82 7.41 -9.27
N LEU A 33 -12.64 6.80 -9.31
CA LEU A 33 -11.46 7.32 -8.60
C LEU A 33 -11.04 8.70 -9.10
N GLU A 34 -11.08 8.95 -10.41
CA GLU A 34 -10.75 10.25 -10.99
C GLU A 34 -11.71 11.36 -10.53
N LYS A 35 -13.00 11.03 -10.34
CA LYS A 35 -13.97 11.96 -9.74
C LYS A 35 -13.64 12.28 -8.29
N ILE A 36 -13.23 11.28 -7.52
CA ILE A 36 -12.75 11.47 -6.14
C ILE A 36 -11.52 12.38 -6.16
N ALA A 37 -10.51 12.05 -6.98
CA ALA A 37 -9.24 12.78 -7.05
C ALA A 37 -9.44 14.28 -7.24
N LYS A 38 -10.38 14.71 -8.11
CA LYS A 38 -10.71 16.13 -8.35
C LYS A 38 -11.08 16.92 -7.09
N ASN A 39 -11.57 16.25 -6.04
CA ASN A 39 -11.95 16.89 -4.78
C ASN A 39 -10.84 16.83 -3.72
N TYR A 40 -9.75 16.08 -3.96
CA TYR A 40 -8.74 15.76 -2.96
C TYR A 40 -7.30 16.13 -3.38
N THR A 41 -6.98 16.14 -4.67
CA THR A 41 -5.63 16.40 -5.16
C THR A 41 -5.63 16.95 -6.58
N ASP A 42 -4.70 17.87 -6.87
CA ASP A 42 -4.49 18.39 -8.22
C ASP A 42 -3.65 17.44 -9.10
N ARG A 43 -3.12 16.35 -8.52
CA ARG A 43 -2.30 15.37 -9.24
C ARG A 43 -3.17 14.30 -9.88
N PRO A 44 -3.00 13.99 -11.18
CA PRO A 44 -3.74 12.91 -11.81
C PRO A 44 -3.39 11.57 -11.17
N ILE A 45 -4.35 10.64 -11.23
CA ILE A 45 -4.13 9.28 -10.73
C ILE A 45 -3.03 8.61 -11.55
N ARG A 46 -2.01 8.09 -10.86
CA ARG A 46 -0.99 7.28 -11.51
C ARG A 46 -1.60 5.94 -11.91
N GLN A 47 -1.40 5.55 -13.17
CA GLN A 47 -1.99 4.35 -13.74
C GLN A 47 -1.01 3.64 -14.66
N PHE A 48 -1.05 2.31 -14.67
CA PHE A 48 -0.24 1.47 -15.54
C PHE A 48 -1.14 0.42 -16.20
N PRO A 49 -1.01 0.18 -17.52
CA PRO A 49 -1.75 -0.89 -18.17
C PRO A 49 -1.34 -2.23 -17.57
N VAL A 50 -2.31 -3.14 -17.42
CA VAL A 50 -2.02 -4.54 -17.08
C VAL A 50 -1.64 -5.25 -18.37
N SER A 51 -0.44 -5.82 -18.44
CA SER A 51 0.03 -6.57 -19.62
C SER A 51 -0.27 -8.07 -19.54
N GLN A 52 -0.47 -8.60 -18.33
CA GLN A 52 -0.78 -10.00 -18.05
C GLN A 52 -1.62 -10.09 -16.77
N THR A 53 -2.69 -10.89 -16.80
CA THR A 53 -3.44 -11.29 -15.62
C THR A 53 -2.94 -12.67 -15.15
N LYS A 54 -3.18 -13.03 -13.89
CA LYS A 54 -2.76 -14.35 -13.36
C LYS A 54 -3.41 -15.53 -14.12
N ASP A 55 -4.55 -15.29 -14.75
CA ASP A 55 -5.38 -16.33 -15.39
C ASP A 55 -5.37 -16.27 -16.93
N ASN A 56 -4.38 -15.60 -17.55
CA ASN A 56 -4.29 -15.40 -19.01
C ASN A 56 -5.56 -14.77 -19.65
N GLU A 57 -6.42 -14.15 -18.85
CA GLU A 57 -7.54 -13.35 -19.36
C GLU A 57 -6.98 -12.19 -20.19
N GLN A 58 -7.67 -11.87 -21.29
CA GLN A 58 -7.31 -10.71 -22.10
C GLN A 58 -7.35 -9.46 -21.19
N PRO A 59 -6.21 -8.78 -20.95
CA PRO A 59 -6.14 -7.69 -19.99
C PRO A 59 -6.82 -6.40 -20.50
N GLY A 60 -7.59 -6.50 -21.58
CA GLY A 60 -8.28 -5.39 -22.22
C GLY A 60 -9.08 -4.62 -21.19
N ASP A 61 -8.62 -3.39 -20.92
CA ASP A 61 -9.21 -2.42 -19.99
C ASP A 61 -8.93 -2.56 -18.50
N LEU A 62 -8.03 -3.46 -18.09
CA LEU A 62 -7.53 -3.50 -16.72
C LEU A 62 -6.37 -2.52 -16.51
N ILE A 63 -6.48 -1.76 -15.42
CA ILE A 63 -5.55 -0.71 -15.05
C ILE A 63 -5.04 -0.99 -13.65
N LYS A 64 -3.72 -0.99 -13.49
CA LYS A 64 -3.06 -1.09 -12.19
C LYS A 64 -2.82 0.30 -11.62
N ILE A 65 -3.31 0.54 -10.41
CA ILE A 65 -3.08 1.78 -9.67
C ILE A 65 -2.00 1.54 -8.61
N PRO A 66 -0.92 2.35 -8.55
CA PRO A 66 0.10 2.19 -7.52
C PRO A 66 -0.48 2.47 -6.13
N SER A 67 -0.45 1.48 -5.23
CA SER A 67 -0.87 1.66 -3.84
C SER A 67 -0.04 2.72 -3.13
N GLY A 68 1.23 2.88 -3.51
CA GLY A 68 2.08 3.96 -2.99
C GLY A 68 1.51 5.36 -3.28
N TYR A 69 0.88 5.56 -4.45
CA TYR A 69 0.20 6.83 -4.77
C TYR A 69 -1.06 7.01 -3.91
N LEU A 70 -1.89 5.98 -3.78
CA LEU A 70 -3.11 6.05 -2.96
C LEU A 70 -2.79 6.38 -1.50
N ILE A 71 -1.75 5.73 -0.93
CA ILE A 71 -1.26 6.00 0.43
C ILE A 71 -0.68 7.41 0.54
N GLU A 72 0.11 7.85 -0.45
CA GLU A 72 0.73 9.18 -0.43
C GLU A 72 -0.32 10.31 -0.44
N GLU A 73 -1.40 10.13 -1.17
CA GLU A 73 -2.48 11.12 -1.26
C GLU A 73 -3.49 11.03 -0.12
N ALA A 74 -3.80 9.84 0.42
CA ALA A 74 -4.80 9.68 1.49
C ALA A 74 -4.22 9.73 2.92
N VAL A 75 -2.96 9.34 3.09
CA VAL A 75 -2.40 9.03 4.42
C VAL A 75 -1.26 9.97 4.75
N CYS A 76 -0.13 9.84 4.06
CA CYS A 76 1.07 10.64 4.34
C CYS A 76 2.16 10.49 3.27
N LYS A 77 3.06 11.48 3.22
CA LYS A 77 4.34 11.36 2.50
C LYS A 77 5.26 10.31 3.13
N PRO A 78 6.28 9.83 2.39
CA PRO A 78 7.29 8.92 2.94
C PRO A 78 7.90 9.45 4.25
N GLY A 79 8.20 8.54 5.19
CA GLY A 79 8.86 8.86 6.45
C GLY A 79 7.95 9.08 7.66
N LEU A 80 6.65 8.76 7.57
CA LEU A 80 5.77 8.71 8.73
C LEU A 80 6.34 7.80 9.83
N LYS A 81 6.31 8.25 11.08
CA LYS A 81 6.71 7.48 12.27
C LYS A 81 5.52 7.32 13.20
N ARG A 82 5.34 6.11 13.76
CA ARG A 82 4.36 5.80 14.81
C ARG A 82 5.00 4.83 15.80
N GLY A 83 5.49 5.36 16.93
CA GLY A 83 6.23 4.57 17.91
C GLY A 83 7.47 3.94 17.29
N ASN A 84 7.59 2.62 17.40
CA ASN A 84 8.74 1.85 16.90
C ASN A 84 8.60 1.43 15.43
N VAL A 85 7.48 1.76 14.78
CA VAL A 85 7.21 1.41 13.38
C VAL A 85 6.92 2.65 12.55
N GLY A 86 6.87 2.50 11.23
CA GLY A 86 6.51 3.60 10.37
C GLY A 86 6.52 3.24 8.90
N ILE A 87 6.54 4.27 8.07
CA ILE A 87 6.71 4.17 6.64
C ILE A 87 8.16 4.52 6.30
N SER A 88 8.75 3.79 5.36
CA SER A 88 10.08 4.09 4.82
C SER A 88 10.18 5.54 4.39
N THR A 89 11.34 6.19 4.60
CA THR A 89 11.55 7.56 4.12
C THR A 89 11.64 7.64 2.60
N ARG A 90 11.74 6.50 1.91
CA ARG A 90 11.95 6.42 0.46
C ARG A 90 10.70 6.02 -0.33
N HIS A 91 9.79 5.25 0.26
CA HIS A 91 8.62 4.74 -0.46
C HIS A 91 7.44 4.42 0.46
N CYS A 92 6.23 4.90 0.13
CA CYS A 92 5.03 4.72 0.95
C CYS A 92 4.51 3.27 1.06
N LEU A 93 4.98 2.36 0.20
CA LEU A 93 4.60 0.93 0.29
C LEU A 93 5.35 0.15 1.35
N ALA A 94 6.49 0.63 1.83
CA ALA A 94 7.31 -0.13 2.75
C ALA A 94 6.99 0.28 4.20
N LEU A 95 6.37 -0.62 4.95
CA LEU A 95 6.28 -0.52 6.40
C LEU A 95 7.61 -0.98 6.99
N VAL A 96 8.15 -0.18 7.90
CA VAL A 96 9.50 -0.38 8.45
C VAL A 96 9.46 -0.48 9.96
N ASN A 97 10.27 -1.39 10.51
CA ASN A 97 10.57 -1.46 11.93
C ASN A 97 11.79 -0.57 12.22
N ARG A 98 11.61 0.47 13.04
CA ARG A 98 12.65 1.43 13.42
C ARG A 98 13.54 0.94 14.58
N GLY A 99 13.31 -0.28 15.06
CA GLY A 99 13.96 -0.87 16.23
C GLY A 99 12.97 -0.99 17.37
N GLY A 100 12.90 -2.17 18.00
CA GLY A 100 12.01 -2.43 19.13
C GLY A 100 10.53 -2.62 18.79
N GLY A 101 10.14 -2.54 17.51
CA GLY A 101 8.75 -2.72 17.09
C GLY A 101 8.33 -4.18 17.02
N ASN A 102 7.06 -4.46 17.32
CA ASN A 102 6.48 -5.80 17.24
C ASN A 102 5.46 -5.95 16.09
N ALA A 103 4.95 -7.17 15.88
CA ALA A 103 4.03 -7.48 14.80
C ALA A 103 2.66 -6.78 14.94
N GLU A 104 2.17 -6.61 16.16
CA GLU A 104 0.91 -5.92 16.44
C GLU A 104 1.00 -4.43 16.07
N GLU A 105 2.11 -3.76 16.38
CA GLU A 105 2.35 -2.37 15.97
C GLU A 105 2.38 -2.21 14.44
N ILE A 106 2.98 -3.16 13.72
CA ILE A 106 2.96 -3.17 12.24
C ILE A 106 1.54 -3.39 11.73
N LEU A 107 0.79 -4.33 12.31
CA LEU A 107 -0.60 -4.59 11.92
C LEU A 107 -1.52 -3.41 12.21
N ASP A 108 -1.33 -2.70 13.31
CA ASP A 108 -2.09 -1.47 13.63
C ASP A 108 -1.80 -0.35 12.64
N LEU A 109 -0.53 -0.18 12.27
CA LEU A 109 -0.16 0.76 11.20
C LEU A 109 -0.82 0.36 9.87
N ALA A 110 -0.78 -0.94 9.52
CA ALA A 110 -1.39 -1.45 8.30
C ALA A 110 -2.92 -1.27 8.29
N ARG A 111 -3.61 -1.64 9.37
CA ARG A 111 -5.06 -1.44 9.58
C ARG A 111 -5.45 0.00 9.36
N TRP A 112 -4.71 0.91 9.99
CA TRP A 112 -4.95 2.33 9.87
C TRP A 112 -4.79 2.81 8.41
N ILE A 113 -3.74 2.38 7.72
CA ILE A 113 -3.52 2.71 6.29
C ILE A 113 -4.67 2.19 5.43
N VAL A 114 -5.05 0.91 5.57
CA VAL A 114 -6.16 0.30 4.82
C VAL A 114 -7.43 1.10 5.00
N ARG A 115 -7.76 1.47 6.24
CA ARG A 115 -8.93 2.28 6.56
C ARG A 115 -8.89 3.66 5.90
N GLN A 116 -7.78 4.38 6.02
CA GLN A 116 -7.66 5.72 5.42
C GLN A 116 -7.76 5.68 3.88
N VAL A 117 -7.13 4.69 3.24
CA VAL A 117 -7.25 4.53 1.79
C VAL A 117 -8.67 4.17 1.38
N LYS A 118 -9.36 3.32 2.13
CA LYS A 118 -10.77 2.97 1.90
C LYS A 118 -11.69 4.17 2.08
N ASP A 119 -11.48 4.97 3.12
CA ASP A 119 -12.30 6.14 3.42
C ASP A 119 -12.17 7.23 2.34
N VAL A 120 -10.95 7.46 1.83
CA VAL A 120 -10.71 8.47 0.78
C VAL A 120 -11.07 7.95 -0.61
N TRP A 121 -10.60 6.76 -0.97
CA TRP A 121 -10.64 6.25 -2.34
C TRP A 121 -11.73 5.22 -2.60
N GLY A 122 -12.36 4.66 -1.56
CA GLY A 122 -13.24 3.50 -1.68
C GLY A 122 -12.50 2.21 -2.08
N VAL A 123 -11.17 2.19 -1.94
CA VAL A 123 -10.31 1.05 -2.31
C VAL A 123 -9.81 0.35 -1.05
N THR A 124 -10.07 -0.95 -0.94
CA THR A 124 -9.46 -1.80 0.09
C THR A 124 -8.12 -2.33 -0.41
N LEU A 125 -7.02 -2.00 0.29
CA LEU A 125 -5.70 -2.54 -0.01
C LEU A 125 -5.55 -3.96 0.51
N GLN A 126 -4.90 -4.82 -0.27
CA GLN A 126 -4.55 -6.18 0.12
C GLN A 126 -3.06 -6.26 0.45
N THR A 127 -2.71 -7.05 1.45
CA THR A 127 -1.31 -7.30 1.81
C THR A 127 -0.61 -8.21 0.82
N GLU A 128 0.67 -7.93 0.58
CA GLU A 128 1.58 -8.81 -0.15
C GLU A 128 2.32 -9.79 0.77
N PRO A 129 2.81 -9.39 1.96
CA PRO A 129 3.48 -10.32 2.86
C PRO A 129 2.54 -11.40 3.42
N GLN A 130 3.08 -12.60 3.61
CA GLN A 130 2.41 -13.68 4.34
C GLN A 130 2.49 -13.40 5.84
N LEU A 131 1.35 -13.40 6.52
CA LEU A 131 1.26 -13.27 7.97
C LEU A 131 1.36 -14.67 8.59
N VAL A 132 2.46 -14.96 9.27
CA VAL A 132 2.72 -16.28 9.89
C VAL A 132 2.50 -16.19 11.40
N GLY A 133 1.81 -17.19 11.97
CA GLY A 133 1.55 -17.25 13.41
C GLY A 133 0.31 -16.49 13.88
N PHE A 134 -0.59 -16.14 12.96
CA PHE A 134 -1.90 -15.56 13.26
C PHE A 134 -3.01 -16.56 12.90
N ASP A 135 -4.04 -16.65 13.73
CA ASP A 135 -5.19 -17.54 13.50
C ASP A 135 -6.18 -16.96 12.48
N GLN A 136 -6.18 -15.63 12.31
CA GLN A 136 -7.02 -14.93 11.34
C GLN A 136 -6.29 -14.68 10.01
N SER A 137 -7.06 -14.57 8.93
CA SER A 137 -6.54 -14.16 7.62
C SER A 137 -6.09 -12.70 7.64
N ALA A 138 -5.26 -12.30 6.66
CA ALA A 138 -4.82 -10.91 6.54
C ALA A 138 -6.00 -9.95 6.33
N GLU A 139 -7.01 -10.35 5.56
CA GLU A 139 -8.23 -9.57 5.37
C GLU A 139 -8.95 -9.36 6.72
N GLN A 140 -9.10 -10.41 7.52
CA GLN A 140 -9.75 -10.33 8.84
C GLN A 140 -8.96 -9.46 9.83
N LEU A 141 -7.63 -9.51 9.77
CA LEU A 141 -6.77 -8.69 10.63
C LEU A 141 -6.77 -7.22 10.25
N LEU A 142 -7.02 -6.89 8.98
CA LEU A 142 -6.88 -5.54 8.45
C LEU A 142 -8.20 -4.79 8.20
N GLY A 143 -9.33 -5.49 8.10
CA GLY A 143 -10.68 -4.89 8.04
C GLY A 143 -11.35 -4.89 6.67
#